data_AF-A0A925UU10-F1
#
_entry.id   AF-A0A925UU10-F1
#
_cell.length_a   1.000
_cell.length_b   1.000
_cell.length_c   1.000
_cell.angle_alpha   90.00
_cell.angle_beta   90.00
_cell.angle_gamma   90.00
#
_symmetry.space_group_name_H-M   'P 1'
#
loop_
_entity.id
_entity.type
_entity.pdbx_description
1 polymer ?
#
loop_
_entity_poly.entity_id
_entity_poly.type
_entity_poly.pdbx_seq_one_letter_code
_entity_poly.pdbx_strand_id
1 'polypeptide(L)'
;HRGNATHQIEVQVGDALPYPEPGSLEFFLVERYLLYAIKADSLYTGLVHHPPYAIRSAEVQSCGESMVQATGISPRPWEHACYSAGVDVEVFGIEKV
;
A
#
# COMPACT_ATOMS: atom_id res chain seq x y z
N HIS A 1 2.14 2.21 21.09
CA HIS A 1 3.31 1.49 20.55
C HIS A 1 3.85 2.27 19.35
N ARG A 2 5.05 2.87 19.42
CA ARG A 2 5.75 3.35 18.23
C ARG A 2 6.62 2.18 17.76
N GLY A 3 6.12 1.41 16.79
CA GLY A 3 6.95 0.41 16.13
C GLY A 3 7.94 1.14 15.25
N ASN A 4 9.24 1.05 15.55
CA ASN A 4 10.30 1.46 14.63
C ASN A 4 10.36 0.41 13.52
N ALA A 5 9.41 0.46 12.59
CA ALA A 5 9.48 -0.29 11.36
C ALA A 5 10.46 0.42 10.40
N THR A 6 11.42 -0.31 9.88
CA THR A 6 12.35 0.20 8.86
C THR A 6 11.99 -0.42 7.51
N HIS A 7 12.15 0.36 6.45
CA HIS A 7 12.08 -0.15 5.08
C HIS A 7 13.11 0.59 4.20
N GLN A 8 13.78 -0.15 3.33
CA GLN A 8 14.63 0.35 2.26
C GLN A 8 14.31 -0.49 1.02
N ILE A 9 13.87 0.16 -0.05
CA ILE A 9 13.44 -0.50 -1.28
C ILE A 9 14.11 0.20 -2.45
N GLU A 10 14.79 -0.55 -3.29
CA GLU A 10 15.37 -0.10 -4.55
C GLU A 10 14.65 -0.81 -5.68
N VAL A 11 14.13 -0.03 -6.63
CA VAL A 11 13.38 -0.54 -7.77
C VAL A 11 13.88 0.11 -9.05
N GLN A 12 13.85 -0.67 -10.12
CA GLN A 12 13.92 -0.15 -11.47
C GLN A 12 12.50 0.00 -12.01
N VAL A 13 12.09 1.24 -12.26
CA VAL A 13 10.76 1.56 -12.78
C VAL A 13 10.73 1.35 -14.29
N GLY A 14 9.80 0.52 -14.77
CA GLY A 14 9.58 0.22 -16.17
C GLY A 14 8.42 1.00 -16.78
N ASP A 15 7.73 0.38 -17.74
CA ASP A 15 6.69 1.01 -18.55
C ASP A 15 5.39 1.25 -17.78
N ALA A 16 4.57 2.18 -18.29
CA ALA A 16 3.21 2.37 -17.79
C ALA A 16 2.35 1.13 -18.08
N LEU A 17 1.57 0.73 -17.07
CA LEU A 17 0.59 -0.33 -17.19
C LEU A 17 -0.80 0.27 -17.39
N PRO A 18 -1.77 -0.50 -17.93
CA PRO A 18 -3.17 -0.11 -17.90
C PRO A 18 -3.65 0.17 -16.48
N TYR A 19 -4.68 1.01 -16.34
CA TYR A 19 -5.33 1.17 -15.05
C TYR A 19 -5.88 -0.19 -14.59
N PRO A 20 -5.75 -0.52 -13.29
CA PRO A 20 -6.32 -1.72 -12.76
C PRO A 20 -7.85 -1.71 -12.90
N GLU A 21 -8.40 -2.80 -13.41
CA GLU A 21 -9.85 -2.96 -13.55
C GLU A 21 -10.45 -3.69 -12.34
N PRO A 22 -11.68 -3.37 -11.91
CA PRO A 22 -12.35 -4.11 -10.85
C PRO A 22 -12.33 -5.63 -11.07
N GLY A 23 -11.86 -6.37 -10.07
CA GLY A 23 -11.70 -7.83 -10.14
C GLY A 23 -10.31 -8.32 -10.55
N SER A 24 -9.41 -7.43 -10.99
CA SER A 24 -7.98 -7.75 -11.14
C SER A 24 -7.26 -7.80 -9.79
N LEU A 25 -6.12 -8.49 -9.75
CA LEU A 25 -5.26 -8.52 -8.56
C LEU A 25 -4.69 -7.13 -8.26
N GLU A 26 -4.26 -6.42 -9.30
CA GLU A 26 -3.73 -5.06 -9.19
C GLU A 26 -4.75 -4.13 -8.55
N PHE A 27 -6.02 -4.19 -8.97
CA PHE A 27 -7.09 -3.36 -8.40
C PHE A 27 -7.25 -3.64 -6.91
N PHE A 28 -7.26 -4.92 -6.53
CA PHE A 28 -7.33 -5.32 -5.13
C PHE A 28 -6.14 -4.81 -4.29
N LEU A 29 -4.92 -4.80 -4.84
CA LEU A 29 -3.71 -4.43 -4.11
C LEU A 29 -3.53 -2.91 -3.98
N VAL A 30 -3.87 -2.14 -5.03
CA VAL A 30 -3.52 -0.71 -5.11
C VAL A 30 -4.70 0.21 -4.81
N GLU A 31 -5.93 -0.15 -5.19
CA GLU A 31 -7.09 0.71 -4.97
C GLU A 31 -7.59 0.56 -3.52
N ARG A 32 -7.38 1.60 -2.71
CA ARG A 32 -7.69 1.58 -1.26
C ARG A 32 -8.66 2.70 -0.92
N TYR A 33 -9.95 2.40 -0.89
CA TYR A 33 -11.01 3.38 -0.62
C TYR A 33 -11.42 3.49 0.86
N LEU A 34 -10.79 2.72 1.75
CA LEU A 34 -10.96 2.84 3.20
C LEU A 34 -9.61 2.96 3.90
N LEU A 35 -9.56 3.86 4.88
CA LEU A 35 -8.44 4.04 5.81
C LEU A 35 -8.85 3.49 7.17
N TYR A 36 -7.98 2.70 7.79
CA TYR A 36 -8.10 2.32 9.19
C TYR A 36 -6.97 2.91 10.01
N ALA A 37 -7.29 3.48 11.17
CA ALA A 37 -6.30 4.06 12.06
C ALA A 37 -6.68 3.86 13.53
N ILE A 38 -5.68 3.66 14.40
CA ILE A 38 -5.88 3.63 15.85
C ILE A 38 -5.53 5.00 16.43
N LYS A 39 -6.46 5.58 17.18
CA LYS A 39 -6.26 6.83 17.93
C LYS A 39 -6.81 6.66 19.34
N ALA A 40 -5.96 6.91 20.35
CA ALA A 40 -6.31 6.76 21.76
C ALA A 40 -7.03 5.40 22.06
N ASP A 41 -6.41 4.31 21.62
CA ASP A 41 -6.87 2.92 21.77
C ASP A 41 -8.25 2.60 21.15
N SER A 42 -8.80 3.51 20.36
CA SER A 42 -10.00 3.29 19.56
C SER A 42 -9.63 3.13 18.08
N LEU A 43 -10.26 2.16 17.42
CA LEU A 43 -10.15 1.99 15.97
C LEU A 43 -11.10 2.97 15.28
N TYR A 44 -10.60 3.59 14.22
CA TYR A 44 -11.36 4.48 13.35
C TYR A 44 -11.27 3.97 11.92
N THR A 45 -12.34 4.24 11.17
CA THR A 45 -12.42 4.04 9.72
C THR A 45 -12.76 5.35 9.04
N GLY A 46 -12.42 5.49 7.76
CA GLY A 46 -12.81 6.62 6.94
C GLY A 46 -12.73 6.33 5.46
N LEU A 47 -13.52 7.05 4.69
CA LEU A 47 -13.53 6.97 3.24
C LEU A 47 -12.30 7.68 2.68
N VAL A 48 -11.62 7.01 1.77
CA VAL A 48 -10.47 7.54 1.04
C VAL A 48 -10.93 7.79 -0.39
N HIS A 49 -10.78 9.03 -0.85
CA HIS A 49 -11.02 9.40 -2.23
C HIS A 49 -9.69 9.77 -2.88
N HIS A 50 -9.43 9.16 -4.03
CA HIS A 50 -8.27 9.42 -4.86
C HIS A 50 -8.60 9.08 -6.32
N PRO A 51 -7.95 9.72 -7.31
CA PRO A 51 -8.00 9.21 -8.68
C PRO A 51 -7.34 7.82 -8.74
N PRO A 52 -7.71 6.94 -9.69
CA PRO A 52 -7.07 5.63 -9.85
C PRO A 52 -5.54 5.75 -9.90
N TYR A 53 -4.83 4.81 -9.28
CA TYR A 53 -3.37 4.85 -9.26
C TYR A 53 -2.83 4.53 -10.65
N ALA A 54 -2.10 5.49 -11.24
CA ALA A 54 -1.28 5.22 -12.41
C ALA A 54 -0.10 4.36 -11.96
N ILE A 55 -0.11 3.08 -12.37
CA ILE A 55 0.93 2.10 -12.02
C ILE A 55 1.85 1.80 -13.20
N ARG A 56 3.09 1.47 -12.88
CA ARG A 56 4.14 1.08 -13.82
C ARG A 56 4.70 -0.28 -13.42
N SER A 57 5.26 -1.01 -14.38
CA SER A 57 6.04 -2.20 -14.05
C SER A 57 7.24 -1.81 -13.18
N ALA A 58 7.65 -2.71 -12.30
CA ALA A 58 8.79 -2.47 -11.42
C ALA A 58 9.58 -3.77 -11.22
N GLU A 59 10.89 -3.68 -11.39
CA GLU A 59 11.81 -4.74 -10.99
C GLU A 59 12.43 -4.37 -9.65
N VAL A 60 12.25 -5.24 -8.64
CA VAL A 60 12.80 -5.01 -7.29
C VAL A 60 14.26 -5.43 -7.29
N GLN A 61 15.16 -4.45 -7.13
CA GLN A 61 16.60 -4.69 -7.04
C GLN A 61 17.01 -5.07 -5.61
N SER A 62 16.43 -4.39 -4.62
CA SER A 62 16.60 -4.74 -3.21
C SER A 62 15.35 -4.33 -2.41
N CYS A 63 15.03 -5.11 -1.38
CA CYS A 63 13.94 -4.80 -0.45
C CYS A 63 14.31 -5.33 0.94
N GLY A 64 14.67 -4.42 1.85
CA GLY A 64 14.86 -4.70 3.26
C GLY A 64 13.75 -4.04 4.06
N GLU A 65 12.86 -4.83 4.66
CA GLU A 65 11.78 -4.33 5.51
C GLU A 65 11.60 -5.18 6.76
N SER A 66 11.14 -4.55 7.85
CA SER A 66 10.96 -5.20 9.16
C SER A 66 9.48 -5.32 9.57
N MET A 67 8.53 -4.87 8.75
CA MET A 67 7.10 -4.91 9.05
C MET A 67 6.55 -6.33 9.05
N VAL A 68 6.85 -7.16 8.04
CA VAL A 68 6.35 -8.54 8.00
C VAL A 68 6.88 -9.31 9.21
N GLN A 69 8.17 -9.17 9.51
CA GLN A 69 8.79 -9.78 10.69
C GLN A 69 8.15 -9.29 12.01
N ALA A 70 7.83 -8.00 12.11
CA ALA A 70 7.19 -7.42 13.30
C ALA A 70 5.79 -7.98 13.57
N THR A 71 5.13 -8.56 12.56
CA THR A 71 3.83 -9.24 12.73
C THR A 71 3.95 -10.72 13.12
N GLY A 72 5.17 -11.25 13.26
CA GLY A 72 5.42 -12.66 13.53
C GLY A 72 5.23 -13.57 12.31
N ILE A 73 5.05 -12.99 11.13
CA ILE A 73 4.91 -13.72 9.86
C ILE A 73 6.30 -13.96 9.27
N SER A 74 6.55 -15.19 8.80
CA SER A 74 7.80 -15.50 8.09
C SER A 74 7.75 -14.91 6.67
N PRO A 75 8.77 -14.14 6.26
CA PRO A 75 8.79 -13.53 4.94
C PRO A 75 8.85 -14.60 3.83
N ARG A 76 8.21 -14.30 2.71
CA ARG A 76 8.25 -15.09 1.47
C ARG A 76 8.78 -14.22 0.33
N PRO A 77 9.31 -14.81 -0.76
CA PRO A 77 9.64 -14.04 -1.96
C PRO A 77 8.44 -13.23 -2.46
N TRP A 78 8.70 -12.04 -2.98
CA TRP A 78 7.67 -11.21 -3.60
C TRP A 78 7.16 -11.86 -4.88
N GLU A 79 5.85 -12.02 -5.02
CA GLU A 79 5.21 -12.57 -6.23
C GLU A 79 4.67 -11.49 -7.17
N HIS A 80 4.58 -10.25 -6.71
CA HIS A 80 4.07 -9.11 -7.47
C HIS A 80 4.85 -7.84 -7.12
N ALA A 81 5.12 -7.01 -8.13
CA ALA A 81 5.74 -5.70 -7.96
C ALA A 81 5.20 -4.72 -9.00
N CYS A 82 4.78 -3.55 -8.53
CA CYS A 82 4.44 -2.40 -9.37
C CYS A 82 4.84 -1.11 -8.64
N TYR A 83 4.99 -0.04 -9.41
CA TYR A 83 5.35 1.27 -8.88
C TYR A 83 4.28 2.30 -9.21
N SER A 84 3.95 3.14 -8.24
CA SER A 84 3.22 4.39 -8.48
C SER A 84 3.98 5.54 -7.84
N ALA A 85 3.96 6.71 -8.50
CA ALA A 85 4.52 7.94 -7.93
C ALA A 85 3.66 8.51 -6.77
N GLY A 86 2.51 7.89 -6.49
CA GLY A 86 1.51 8.40 -5.56
C GLY A 86 0.53 9.34 -6.24
N VAL A 87 -0.58 9.58 -5.53
CA VAL A 87 -1.64 10.51 -5.93
C VAL A 87 -2.01 11.34 -4.71
N ASP A 88 -2.66 12.48 -4.95
CA ASP A 88 -3.27 13.23 -3.86
C ASP A 88 -4.46 12.45 -3.30
N VAL A 89 -4.54 12.40 -1.97
CA VAL A 89 -5.53 11.62 -1.23
C VAL A 89 -6.34 12.52 -0.33
N GLU A 90 -7.66 12.41 -0.41
CA GLU A 90 -8.59 13.04 0.51
C GLU A 90 -9.22 11.98 1.42
N VAL A 91 -9.37 12.32 2.71
CA VAL A 91 -9.97 11.42 3.70
C VAL A 91 -11.20 12.08 4.30
N PHE A 92 -12.34 11.40 4.17
CA PHE A 92 -13.65 11.87 4.60
C PHE A 92 -14.29 10.91 5.61
N GLY A 93 -15.22 11.42 6.41
CA GLY A 93 -16.10 10.58 7.24
C GLY A 93 -15.35 9.72 8.25
N ILE A 94 -14.32 10.26 8.93
CA ILE A 94 -13.64 9.52 10.00
C ILE A 94 -14.62 9.21 11.13
N GLU A 95 -14.92 7.94 11.34
CA GLU A 95 -15.82 7.45 12.37
C GLU A 95 -15.16 6.35 13.20
N LYS A 96 -15.61 6.21 14.45
CA LYS A 96 -15.13 5.15 15.33
C LYS A 96 -15.81 3.83 14.90
N VAL A 97 -15.00 2.77 14.77
CA VAL A 97 -15.50 1.40 14.52
C VAL A 97 -16.12 0.82 15.79
#